data_AF-A0AA35RRE0-F1
#
_entry.id   AF-A0AA35RRE0-F1
#
_cell.length_a   1.000
_cell.length_b   1.000
_cell.length_c   1.000
_cell.angle_alpha   90.00
_cell.angle_beta   90.00
_cell.angle_gamma   90.00
#
_symmetry.space_group_name_H-M   'P 1'
#
loop_
_entity.id
_entity.type
_entity.pdbx_description
1 polymer ?
#
loop_
_entity_poly.entity_id
_entity_poly.type
_entity_poly.pdbx_seq_one_letter_code
_entity_poly.pdbx_strand_id
1 'polypeptide(L)'
;PDWDTEELYLLARKNFNISALDFFAETLRTLATLRPKVWFRTVIRILLLDSRYCQAKWGFYGLPMNFNGPCDGNGTSMVCGYDSGVGKLYRQFSDEQNLVWESSTALYPSIYLPPGRTVDENAAYVHSVIKETVRKAEDRIPVYGFHWNYYHGGKSLLNMDDLKSGLVGPYDAGAKGVVIWGSSSERALPEFLDYVRDHMGPLARNFTEQMCKCSQTYCHGHGRCMPSSSTNCQCYPGYSGPSCEKADPKRLHVNSN
;
A
#
# COMPACT_ATOMS: atom_id res chain seq x y z
N PRO A 1 -2.03 35.18 -27.92
CA PRO A 1 -1.31 34.55 -29.06
C PRO A 1 0.20 34.74 -28.98
N ASP A 2 0.65 35.93 -28.57
CA ASP A 2 2.07 36.32 -28.59
C ASP A 2 2.76 36.16 -27.22
N TRP A 3 2.49 35.06 -26.52
CA TRP A 3 3.10 34.81 -25.22
C TRP A 3 4.54 34.31 -25.37
N ASP A 4 5.39 34.66 -24.42
CA ASP A 4 6.69 34.04 -24.31
C ASP A 4 6.55 32.53 -24.05
N THR A 5 7.45 31.73 -24.65
CA THR A 5 7.33 30.27 -24.60
C THR A 5 7.60 29.72 -23.19
N GLU A 6 8.51 30.33 -22.43
CA GLU A 6 8.80 29.91 -21.05
C GLU A 6 7.63 30.26 -20.14
N GLU A 7 7.08 31.47 -20.27
CA GLU A 7 5.88 31.89 -19.55
C GLU A 7 4.68 30.98 -19.83
N LEU A 8 4.47 30.64 -21.11
CA LEU A 8 3.40 29.73 -21.53
C LEU A 8 3.59 28.33 -20.93
N TYR A 9 4.81 27.81 -20.92
CA TYR A 9 5.11 26.50 -20.33
C TYR A 9 4.86 26.48 -18.82
N LEU A 10 5.31 27.52 -18.10
CA LEU A 10 5.10 27.63 -16.66
C LEU A 10 3.60 27.74 -16.31
N LEU A 11 2.84 28.52 -17.08
CA LEU A 11 1.39 28.60 -16.87
C LEU A 11 0.70 27.27 -17.20
N ALA A 12 1.06 26.63 -18.31
CA ALA A 12 0.49 25.34 -18.70
C ALA A 12 0.75 24.28 -17.63
N ARG A 13 1.98 24.18 -17.13
CA ARG A 13 2.34 23.28 -16.02
C ARG A 13 1.51 23.56 -14.77
N LYS A 14 1.39 24.83 -14.37
CA LYS A 14 0.59 25.22 -13.19
C LYS A 14 -0.88 24.84 -13.37
N ASN A 15 -1.49 25.18 -14.50
CA ASN A 15 -2.90 24.94 -14.77
C ASN A 15 -3.22 23.46 -14.87
N PHE A 16 -2.34 22.67 -15.50
CA PHE A 16 -2.48 21.22 -15.57
C PHE A 16 -2.40 20.61 -14.18
N ASN A 17 -1.39 20.97 -13.38
CA ASN A 17 -1.19 20.39 -12.05
C ASN A 17 -2.37 20.70 -11.12
N ILE A 18 -2.86 21.95 -11.08
CA ILE A 18 -4.02 22.33 -10.26
C ILE A 18 -5.25 21.53 -10.71
N SER A 19 -5.59 21.58 -12.00
CA SER A 19 -6.78 20.89 -12.53
C SER A 19 -6.72 19.37 -12.30
N ALA A 20 -5.54 18.76 -12.47
CA ALA A 20 -5.34 17.34 -12.24
C ALA A 20 -5.54 16.99 -10.76
N LEU A 21 -4.85 17.68 -9.85
CA LEU A 21 -4.97 17.43 -8.41
C LEU A 21 -6.40 17.59 -7.91
N ASP A 22 -7.10 18.64 -8.36
CA ASP A 22 -8.51 18.86 -8.05
C ASP A 22 -9.38 17.70 -8.56
N PHE A 23 -9.16 17.24 -9.79
CA PHE A 23 -9.91 16.11 -10.35
C PHE A 23 -9.71 14.82 -9.52
N PHE A 24 -8.46 14.48 -9.17
CA PHE A 24 -8.17 13.32 -8.33
C PHE A 24 -8.83 13.45 -6.94
N ALA A 25 -8.69 14.61 -6.30
CA ALA A 25 -9.20 14.86 -4.96
C ALA A 25 -10.73 14.85 -4.90
N GLU A 26 -11.39 15.59 -5.79
CA GLU A 26 -12.85 15.67 -5.85
C GLU A 26 -13.49 14.33 -6.23
N THR A 27 -12.81 13.52 -7.05
CA THR A 27 -13.26 12.14 -7.31
C THR A 27 -13.28 11.33 -6.01
N LEU A 28 -12.21 11.36 -5.21
CA LEU A 28 -12.14 10.63 -3.94
C LEU A 28 -13.17 11.15 -2.92
N ARG A 29 -13.32 12.48 -2.81
CA ARG A 29 -14.32 13.12 -1.93
C ARG A 29 -15.75 12.75 -2.32
N THR A 30 -16.02 12.72 -3.62
CA THR A 30 -17.32 12.28 -4.17
C THR A 30 -17.57 10.82 -3.83
N LEU A 31 -16.59 9.93 -4.04
CA LEU A 31 -16.71 8.50 -3.70
C LEU A 31 -16.94 8.28 -2.21
N ALA A 32 -16.22 9.02 -1.36
CA ALA A 32 -16.41 8.99 0.10
C ALA A 32 -17.81 9.49 0.50
N THR A 33 -18.36 10.47 -0.21
CA THR A 33 -19.71 11.00 0.03
C THR A 33 -20.81 10.05 -0.45
N LEU A 34 -20.62 9.40 -1.60
CA LEU A 34 -21.59 8.47 -2.19
C LEU A 34 -21.60 7.09 -1.53
N ARG A 35 -20.51 6.73 -0.83
CA ARG A 35 -20.42 5.52 -0.01
C ARG A 35 -20.00 5.91 1.41
N PRO A 36 -20.80 6.76 2.09
CA PRO A 36 -20.42 7.30 3.38
C PRO A 36 -20.59 6.24 4.47
N LYS A 37 -19.86 6.42 5.57
CA LYS A 37 -20.04 5.66 6.81
C LYS A 37 -21.52 5.76 7.25
N VAL A 38 -22.22 4.65 7.41
CA VAL A 38 -23.50 4.68 8.13
C VAL A 38 -23.20 4.77 9.62
N TRP A 39 -23.28 5.98 10.18
CA TRP A 39 -23.35 6.20 11.63
C TRP A 39 -24.62 7.01 11.92
N PHE A 40 -25.79 6.44 11.66
CA PHE A 40 -27.03 6.98 12.24
C PHE A 40 -27.38 6.15 13.48
N ARG A 41 -26.90 6.65 14.63
CA ARG A 41 -27.60 6.49 15.91
C ARG A 41 -28.97 7.17 15.77
N THR A 42 -29.98 6.44 15.28
CA THR A 42 -31.40 6.53 15.70
C THR A 42 -32.15 5.38 15.04
N VAL A 43 -32.51 4.40 15.88
CA VAL A 43 -33.65 3.49 15.78
C VAL A 43 -34.01 2.99 14.38
N ILE A 44 -33.53 1.81 14.02
CA ILE A 44 -34.38 0.66 13.67
C ILE A 44 -33.51 -0.60 13.76
N ARG A 45 -33.74 -1.35 14.83
CA ARG A 45 -33.28 -2.72 14.99
C ARG A 45 -34.31 -3.59 14.27
N ILE A 46 -34.20 -3.70 12.94
CA ILE A 46 -34.92 -4.74 12.20
C ILE A 46 -33.89 -5.75 11.72
N LEU A 47 -34.00 -6.89 12.38
CA LEU A 47 -33.38 -8.17 12.10
C LEU A 47 -33.37 -8.43 10.59
N LEU A 48 -32.19 -8.65 10.02
CA LEU A 48 -31.84 -9.74 9.10
C LEU A 48 -30.41 -9.49 8.55
N LEU A 49 -29.53 -10.45 8.88
CA LEU A 49 -28.20 -10.70 8.31
C LEU A 49 -27.03 -9.79 8.73
N ASP A 50 -26.01 -10.50 9.20
CA ASP A 50 -24.64 -10.15 9.59
C ASP A 50 -23.87 -9.37 8.52
N SER A 51 -24.29 -8.13 8.26
CA SER A 51 -23.55 -7.16 7.46
C SER A 51 -22.78 -6.23 8.40
N ARG A 52 -21.58 -6.66 8.79
CA ARG A 52 -20.54 -5.74 9.26
C ARG A 52 -20.30 -4.72 8.14
N TYR A 53 -20.94 -3.55 8.22
CA TYR A 53 -20.84 -2.48 7.23
C TYR A 53 -19.37 -2.04 7.09
N CYS A 54 -18.68 -2.52 6.05
CA CYS A 54 -17.29 -2.19 5.78
C CYS A 54 -17.19 -0.75 5.25
N GLN A 55 -16.36 0.08 5.89
CA GLN A 55 -15.96 1.36 5.34
C GLN A 55 -15.15 1.09 4.06
N ALA A 56 -15.65 1.54 2.90
CA ALA A 56 -14.88 1.47 1.67
C ALA A 56 -13.58 2.27 1.81
N LYS A 57 -12.49 1.72 1.30
CA LYS A 57 -11.16 2.30 1.32
C LYS A 57 -10.82 2.77 -0.08
N TRP A 58 -10.91 4.08 -0.28
CA TRP A 58 -10.73 4.75 -1.55
C TRP A 58 -9.32 5.30 -1.69
N GLY A 59 -8.73 5.05 -2.85
CA GLY A 59 -7.44 5.55 -3.28
C GLY A 59 -7.21 5.17 -4.74
N PHE A 60 -6.29 5.87 -5.40
CA PHE A 60 -5.91 5.53 -6.77
C PHE A 60 -4.84 4.44 -6.79
N TYR A 61 -4.98 3.53 -7.74
CA TYR A 61 -3.95 2.54 -8.06
C TYR A 61 -2.66 3.20 -8.57
N GLY A 62 -1.53 2.64 -8.18
CA GLY A 62 -0.21 2.99 -8.73
C GLY A 62 0.44 4.21 -8.10
N LEU A 63 -0.22 4.87 -7.15
CA LEU A 63 0.31 6.04 -6.46
C LEU A 63 0.88 5.70 -5.07
N PRO A 64 1.98 6.35 -4.64
CA PRO A 64 2.82 7.29 -5.40
C PRO A 64 3.61 6.61 -6.54
N MET A 65 3.80 7.35 -7.64
CA MET A 65 4.46 6.82 -8.84
C MET A 65 5.95 6.53 -8.59
N ASN A 66 6.40 5.32 -8.92
CA ASN A 66 7.77 4.87 -8.66
C ASN A 66 8.61 4.62 -9.93
N PHE A 67 7.99 4.61 -11.11
CA PHE A 67 8.64 4.44 -12.43
C PHE A 67 9.61 3.27 -12.54
N ASN A 68 9.38 2.15 -11.83
CA ASN A 68 10.34 1.03 -11.73
C ASN A 68 11.76 1.52 -11.37
N GLY A 69 11.86 2.44 -10.40
CA GLY A 69 13.09 3.18 -10.10
C GLY A 69 14.33 2.30 -9.95
N PRO A 70 15.51 2.81 -10.36
CA PRO A 70 16.77 2.06 -10.42
C PRO A 70 17.24 1.65 -9.02
N CYS A 71 18.17 0.72 -9.01
CA CYS A 71 18.91 0.29 -7.83
C CYS A 71 20.35 0.79 -7.92
N ASP A 72 20.86 1.29 -6.80
CA ASP A 72 22.24 1.72 -6.64
C ASP A 72 22.93 0.83 -5.59
N GLY A 73 24.24 0.66 -5.72
CA GLY A 73 25.06 -0.12 -4.79
C GLY A 73 25.06 -1.62 -5.10
N ASN A 74 25.59 -2.42 -4.16
CA ASN A 74 25.61 -3.87 -4.24
C ASN A 74 25.56 -4.52 -2.84
N GLY A 75 25.15 -5.79 -2.79
CA GLY A 75 25.07 -6.56 -1.55
C GLY A 75 24.28 -5.83 -0.47
N THR A 76 24.89 -5.63 0.70
CA THR A 76 24.26 -4.99 1.87
C THR A 76 24.08 -3.48 1.76
N SER A 77 24.70 -2.82 0.75
CA SER A 77 24.56 -1.37 0.50
C SER A 77 23.47 -1.04 -0.53
N MET A 78 22.77 -2.05 -1.03
CA MET A 78 21.84 -1.89 -2.13
C MET A 78 20.58 -1.14 -1.72
N VAL A 79 20.24 -0.10 -2.49
CA VAL A 79 19.04 0.71 -2.32
C VAL A 79 18.36 0.93 -3.67
N CYS A 80 17.03 1.01 -3.69
CA CYS A 80 16.29 1.16 -4.94
C CYS A 80 15.22 2.25 -4.82
N GLY A 81 14.68 2.68 -5.97
CA GLY A 81 13.49 3.54 -6.02
C GLY A 81 13.63 4.87 -5.27
N TYR A 82 12.82 5.07 -4.23
CA TYR A 82 12.81 6.28 -3.41
C TYR A 82 14.02 6.43 -2.47
N ASP A 83 14.84 5.38 -2.35
CA ASP A 83 16.05 5.35 -1.53
C ASP A 83 17.33 5.42 -2.38
N SER A 84 17.21 5.31 -3.71
CA SER A 84 18.33 5.46 -4.64
C SER A 84 18.58 6.94 -4.99
N GLY A 85 19.59 7.22 -5.81
CA GLY A 85 20.02 8.58 -6.18
C GLY A 85 18.92 9.42 -6.84
N VAL A 86 17.96 8.79 -7.52
CA VAL A 86 16.78 9.47 -8.10
C VAL A 86 15.67 9.72 -7.08
N GLY A 87 15.74 9.08 -5.91
CA GLY A 87 14.67 9.07 -4.91
C GLY A 87 14.28 10.46 -4.41
N LYS A 88 15.23 11.41 -4.36
CA LYS A 88 14.94 12.81 -3.98
C LYS A 88 13.92 13.44 -4.93
N LEU A 89 14.06 13.24 -6.24
CA LEU A 89 13.13 13.78 -7.23
C LEU A 89 11.76 13.11 -7.13
N TYR A 90 11.72 11.79 -6.92
CA TYR A 90 10.46 11.06 -6.77
C TYR A 90 9.69 11.47 -5.50
N ARG A 91 10.41 11.71 -4.39
CA ARG A 91 9.80 12.25 -3.16
C ARG A 91 9.29 13.68 -3.34
N GLN A 92 9.99 14.51 -4.12
CA GLN A 92 9.48 15.85 -4.48
C GLN A 92 8.16 15.76 -5.24
N PHE A 93 8.05 14.86 -6.24
CA PHE A 93 6.79 14.65 -6.95
C PHE A 93 5.67 14.12 -6.04
N SER A 94 5.97 13.21 -5.11
CA SER A 94 4.97 12.73 -4.16
C SER A 94 4.54 13.83 -3.17
N ASP A 95 5.44 14.72 -2.77
CA ASP A 95 5.12 15.86 -1.92
C ASP A 95 4.25 16.92 -2.61
N GLU A 96 4.42 17.11 -3.93
CA GLU A 96 3.55 17.98 -4.74
C GLU A 96 2.11 17.44 -4.89
N GLN A 97 1.85 16.18 -4.52
CA GLN A 97 0.55 15.50 -4.67
C GLN A 97 -0.25 15.39 -3.37
N ASN A 98 0.07 16.18 -2.34
CA ASN A 98 -0.54 16.08 -0.99
C ASN A 98 -2.07 16.02 -0.97
N LEU A 99 -2.73 16.79 -1.82
CA LEU A 99 -4.19 16.83 -1.91
C LEU A 99 -4.81 15.45 -2.20
N VAL A 100 -4.11 14.61 -2.98
CA VAL A 100 -4.55 13.23 -3.29
C VAL A 100 -4.43 12.35 -2.06
N TRP A 101 -3.34 12.45 -1.30
CA TRP A 101 -3.12 11.65 -0.09
C TRP A 101 -4.12 12.02 1.00
N GLU A 102 -4.33 13.32 1.23
CA GLU A 102 -5.29 13.86 2.19
C GLU A 102 -6.71 13.39 1.88
N SER A 103 -7.10 13.39 0.60
CA SER A 103 -8.42 12.97 0.15
C SER A 103 -8.60 11.45 0.08
N SER A 104 -7.51 10.67 0.21
CA SER A 104 -7.56 9.20 0.20
C SER A 104 -7.93 8.63 1.57
N THR A 105 -8.54 7.45 1.57
CA THR A 105 -8.82 6.63 2.76
C THR A 105 -8.04 5.31 2.78
N ALA A 106 -7.26 5.03 1.74
CA ALA A 106 -6.15 4.07 1.67
C ALA A 106 -5.24 4.38 0.47
N LEU A 107 -4.00 3.88 0.48
CA LEU A 107 -3.05 4.03 -0.63
C LEU A 107 -2.71 2.66 -1.27
N TYR A 108 -2.53 2.66 -2.59
CA TYR A 108 -2.42 1.44 -3.40
C TYR A 108 -1.22 1.50 -4.37
N PRO A 109 0.02 1.51 -3.86
CA PRO A 109 1.20 1.63 -4.72
C PRO A 109 1.40 0.35 -5.53
N SER A 110 1.79 0.47 -6.80
CA SER A 110 2.18 -0.70 -7.60
C SER A 110 3.55 -1.18 -7.15
N ILE A 111 3.66 -2.47 -6.81
CA ILE A 111 4.92 -3.12 -6.43
C ILE A 111 5.27 -4.24 -7.40
N TYR A 112 4.84 -4.11 -8.66
CA TYR A 112 5.14 -5.09 -9.70
C TYR A 112 6.65 -5.15 -9.93
N LEU A 113 7.20 -6.37 -9.97
CA LEU A 113 8.64 -6.57 -10.03
C LEU A 113 9.15 -6.43 -11.47
N PRO A 114 10.12 -5.53 -11.74
CA PRO A 114 10.74 -5.45 -13.06
C PRO A 114 11.46 -6.75 -13.42
N PRO A 115 11.37 -7.22 -14.68
CA PRO A 115 12.14 -8.38 -15.12
C PRO A 115 13.64 -8.06 -15.18
N GLY A 116 14.48 -9.08 -15.04
CA GLY A 116 15.94 -8.96 -15.20
C GLY A 116 16.69 -8.39 -13.99
N ARG A 117 15.99 -8.14 -12.87
CA ARG A 117 16.60 -7.83 -11.58
C ARG A 117 16.91 -9.09 -10.79
N THR A 118 17.89 -8.99 -9.90
CA THR A 118 18.13 -9.96 -8.84
C THR A 118 17.02 -9.92 -7.79
N VAL A 119 16.91 -10.99 -7.01
CA VAL A 119 15.93 -11.08 -5.90
C VAL A 119 16.14 -9.97 -4.89
N ASP A 120 17.39 -9.66 -4.53
CA ASP A 120 17.72 -8.63 -3.55
C ASP A 120 17.33 -7.22 -4.07
N GLU A 121 17.54 -6.94 -5.36
CA GLU A 121 17.09 -5.69 -5.99
C GLU A 121 15.57 -5.54 -5.97
N ASN A 122 14.85 -6.63 -6.25
CA ASN A 122 13.39 -6.65 -6.21
C ASN A 122 12.87 -6.46 -4.77
N ALA A 123 13.47 -7.11 -3.78
CA ALA A 123 13.13 -6.92 -2.38
C ALA A 123 13.36 -5.46 -1.93
N ALA A 124 14.52 -4.89 -2.25
CA ALA A 124 14.86 -3.50 -1.94
C ALA A 124 13.92 -2.51 -2.64
N TYR A 125 13.52 -2.79 -3.88
CA TYR A 125 12.53 -2.00 -4.61
C TYR A 125 11.15 -2.01 -3.94
N VAL A 126 10.62 -3.19 -3.61
CA VAL A 126 9.31 -3.30 -2.91
C VAL A 126 9.36 -2.55 -1.59
N HIS A 127 10.42 -2.78 -0.79
CA HIS A 127 10.60 -2.11 0.49
C HIS A 127 10.57 -0.58 0.33
N SER A 128 11.36 -0.04 -0.59
CA SER A 128 11.44 1.40 -0.88
C SER A 128 10.09 2.01 -1.27
N VAL A 129 9.35 1.36 -2.18
CA VAL A 129 8.02 1.83 -2.62
C VAL A 129 7.02 1.85 -1.46
N ILE A 130 6.97 0.78 -0.67
CA ILE A 130 6.06 0.71 0.48
C ILE A 130 6.43 1.72 1.55
N LYS A 131 7.72 1.89 1.86
CA LYS A 131 8.19 2.85 2.86
C LYS A 131 7.83 4.29 2.51
N GLU A 132 8.01 4.69 1.26
CA GLU A 132 7.59 6.01 0.82
C GLU A 132 6.07 6.17 0.91
N THR A 133 5.33 5.14 0.51
CA THR A 133 3.86 5.20 0.58
C THR A 133 3.36 5.30 2.02
N VAL A 134 3.99 4.57 2.95
CA VAL A 134 3.72 4.67 4.39
C VAL A 134 4.07 6.06 4.92
N ARG A 135 5.15 6.70 4.44
CA ARG A 135 5.46 8.10 4.76
C ARG A 135 4.32 9.03 4.35
N LYS A 136 3.79 8.91 3.13
CA LYS A 136 2.66 9.74 2.66
C LYS A 136 1.34 9.42 3.34
N ALA A 137 1.18 8.20 3.86
CA ALA A 137 0.01 7.80 4.63
C ALA A 137 0.00 8.39 6.05
N GLU A 138 1.16 8.75 6.60
CA GLU A 138 1.33 9.36 7.94
C GLU A 138 0.60 8.60 9.07
N ASP A 139 0.55 7.26 8.98
CA ASP A 139 -0.24 6.38 9.86
C ASP A 139 -1.76 6.66 9.92
N ARG A 140 -2.25 7.64 9.16
CA ARG A 140 -3.66 8.06 9.08
C ARG A 140 -4.52 7.04 8.33
N ILE A 141 -3.97 6.51 7.23
CA ILE A 141 -4.67 5.60 6.31
C ILE A 141 -3.83 4.34 6.02
N PRO A 142 -4.46 3.19 5.76
CA PRO A 142 -3.72 1.96 5.46
C PRO A 142 -3.10 1.97 4.06
N VAL A 143 -1.95 1.34 3.93
CA VAL A 143 -1.26 1.08 2.65
C VAL A 143 -1.45 -0.38 2.27
N TYR A 144 -1.82 -0.62 1.01
CA TYR A 144 -1.96 -1.96 0.42
C TYR A 144 -1.13 -2.07 -0.86
N GLY A 145 -0.01 -2.81 -0.81
CA GLY A 145 0.83 -3.01 -1.98
C GLY A 145 0.08 -3.76 -3.08
N PHE A 146 0.01 -3.19 -4.29
CA PHE A 146 -0.58 -3.84 -5.45
C PHE A 146 0.43 -4.80 -6.07
N HIS A 147 0.23 -6.08 -5.82
CA HIS A 147 1.11 -7.19 -6.21
C HIS A 147 0.56 -7.89 -7.45
N TRP A 148 1.45 -8.38 -8.31
CA TRP A 148 1.10 -9.24 -9.44
C TRP A 148 2.02 -10.46 -9.45
N ASN A 149 1.48 -11.63 -9.78
CA ASN A 149 2.22 -12.90 -9.75
C ASN A 149 3.16 -13.10 -10.95
N TYR A 150 3.22 -12.12 -11.85
CA TYR A 150 4.14 -12.09 -12.98
C TYR A 150 5.16 -10.95 -12.78
N TYR A 151 6.34 -11.12 -13.38
CA TYR A 151 7.20 -9.96 -13.61
C TYR A 151 6.48 -8.95 -14.52
N HIS A 152 6.79 -7.67 -14.32
CA HIS A 152 6.21 -6.58 -15.08
C HIS A 152 6.34 -6.84 -16.59
N GLY A 153 5.22 -6.77 -17.31
CA GLY A 153 5.11 -7.17 -18.71
C GLY A 153 4.51 -8.56 -18.94
N GLY A 154 4.20 -9.32 -17.87
CA GLY A 154 3.31 -10.49 -17.94
C GLY A 154 3.88 -11.72 -18.65
N LYS A 155 5.19 -11.78 -18.89
CA LYS A 155 5.83 -12.87 -19.67
C LYS A 155 6.12 -14.13 -18.85
N SER A 156 6.45 -13.97 -17.57
CA SER A 156 6.85 -15.08 -16.70
C SER A 156 6.36 -14.87 -15.27
N LEU A 157 5.97 -15.97 -14.63
CA LEU A 157 5.60 -16.01 -13.22
C LEU A 157 6.82 -15.70 -12.34
N LEU A 158 6.57 -15.10 -11.18
CA LEU A 158 7.61 -14.84 -10.19
C LEU A 158 8.18 -16.16 -9.66
N ASN A 159 9.49 -16.22 -9.42
CA ASN A 159 10.06 -17.33 -8.66
C ASN A 159 9.62 -17.23 -7.18
N MET A 160 9.94 -18.23 -6.37
CA MET A 160 9.51 -18.27 -4.97
C MET A 160 10.06 -17.13 -4.10
N ASP A 161 11.25 -16.61 -4.39
CA ASP A 161 11.86 -15.55 -3.56
C ASP A 161 11.37 -14.16 -3.96
N ASP A 162 11.14 -13.92 -5.24
CA ASP A 162 10.46 -12.72 -5.73
C ASP A 162 8.98 -12.69 -5.33
N LEU A 163 8.32 -13.84 -5.28
CA LEU A 163 6.97 -13.95 -4.75
C LEU A 163 6.92 -13.58 -3.25
N LYS A 164 7.91 -14.01 -2.44
CA LYS A 164 8.04 -13.58 -1.04
C LYS A 164 8.29 -12.07 -0.95
N SER A 165 9.14 -11.52 -1.81
CA SER A 165 9.41 -10.08 -1.85
C SER A 165 8.13 -9.27 -2.06
N GLY A 166 7.21 -9.74 -2.93
CA GLY A 166 5.93 -9.07 -3.18
C GLY A 166 4.82 -9.33 -2.15
N LEU A 167 4.74 -10.52 -1.55
CA LEU A 167 3.65 -10.87 -0.61
C LEU A 167 3.99 -10.65 0.87
N VAL A 168 5.25 -10.87 1.24
CA VAL A 168 5.73 -10.78 2.63
C VAL A 168 6.44 -9.46 2.86
N GLY A 169 7.32 -9.04 1.95
CA GLY A 169 8.11 -7.81 2.06
C GLY A 169 7.31 -6.55 2.41
N PRO A 170 6.10 -6.32 1.86
CA PRO A 170 5.28 -5.16 2.23
C PRO A 170 4.90 -5.11 3.71
N TYR A 171 4.70 -6.27 4.35
CA TYR A 171 4.45 -6.32 5.79
C TYR A 171 5.62 -5.66 6.52
N ASP A 172 6.86 -6.04 6.20
CA ASP A 172 8.03 -5.54 6.91
C ASP A 172 8.25 -4.03 6.74
N ALA A 173 7.89 -3.51 5.58
CA ALA A 173 7.93 -2.08 5.28
C ALA A 173 6.76 -1.27 5.87
N GLY A 174 5.79 -1.90 6.53
CA GLY A 174 4.70 -1.24 7.26
C GLY A 174 3.34 -1.24 6.57
N ALA A 175 3.19 -1.89 5.41
CA ALA A 175 1.89 -2.03 4.76
C ALA A 175 0.91 -2.83 5.63
N LYS A 176 -0.39 -2.52 5.52
CA LYS A 176 -1.46 -3.23 6.25
C LYS A 176 -2.00 -4.44 5.48
N GLY A 177 -1.47 -4.71 4.29
CA GLY A 177 -1.77 -5.87 3.47
C GLY A 177 -1.30 -5.68 2.03
N VAL A 178 -1.74 -6.57 1.15
CA VAL A 178 -1.48 -6.53 -0.29
C VAL A 178 -2.77 -6.77 -1.07
N VAL A 179 -2.87 -6.22 -2.27
CA VAL A 179 -3.89 -6.57 -3.26
C VAL A 179 -3.23 -7.43 -4.32
N ILE A 180 -3.69 -8.67 -4.48
CA ILE A 180 -3.20 -9.57 -5.52
C ILE A 180 -4.01 -9.32 -6.78
N TRP A 181 -3.40 -8.68 -7.76
CA TRP A 181 -3.99 -8.42 -9.07
C TRP A 181 -3.71 -9.56 -10.06
N GLY A 182 -4.53 -9.63 -11.10
CA GLY A 182 -4.31 -10.49 -12.26
C GLY A 182 -5.13 -10.02 -13.46
N SER A 183 -4.63 -10.30 -14.65
CA SER A 183 -5.34 -10.06 -15.91
C SER A 183 -6.46 -11.08 -16.11
N SER A 184 -7.54 -10.68 -16.79
CA SER A 184 -8.61 -11.62 -17.18
C SER A 184 -8.10 -12.76 -18.06
N SER A 185 -7.03 -12.53 -18.83
CA SER A 185 -6.40 -13.55 -19.67
C SER A 185 -5.68 -14.65 -18.89
N GLU A 186 -5.32 -14.41 -17.63
CA GLU A 186 -4.57 -15.36 -16.79
C GLU A 186 -5.48 -16.41 -16.15
N ARG A 187 -6.76 -16.08 -15.96
CA ARG A 187 -7.72 -16.90 -15.17
C ARG A 187 -7.85 -18.34 -15.67
N ALA A 188 -7.66 -18.57 -16.96
CA ALA A 188 -7.83 -19.88 -17.59
C ALA A 188 -6.52 -20.60 -17.92
N LEU A 189 -5.36 -20.00 -17.57
CA LEU A 189 -4.06 -20.59 -17.84
C LEU A 189 -3.74 -21.68 -16.80
N PRO A 190 -3.56 -22.95 -17.20
CA PRO A 190 -3.24 -24.03 -16.27
C PRO A 190 -1.99 -23.73 -15.45
N GLU A 191 -0.95 -23.16 -16.06
CA GLU A 191 0.28 -22.80 -15.34
C GLU A 191 0.05 -21.77 -14.24
N PHE A 192 -0.89 -20.83 -14.43
CA PHE A 192 -1.24 -19.85 -13.41
C PHE A 192 -2.05 -20.48 -12.28
N LEU A 193 -3.01 -21.35 -12.62
CA LEU A 193 -3.82 -22.05 -11.63
C LEU A 193 -2.96 -22.98 -10.75
N ASP A 194 -2.03 -23.71 -11.37
CA ASP A 194 -1.05 -24.54 -10.66
C ASP A 194 -0.14 -23.66 -9.78
N TYR A 195 0.33 -22.53 -10.28
CA TYR A 195 1.12 -21.57 -9.50
C TYR A 195 0.37 -21.03 -8.27
N VAL A 196 -0.90 -20.68 -8.43
CA VAL A 196 -1.75 -20.24 -7.31
C VAL A 196 -1.93 -21.35 -6.28
N ARG A 197 -2.18 -22.58 -6.73
CA ARG A 197 -2.41 -23.75 -5.87
C ARG A 197 -1.15 -24.17 -5.11
N ASP A 198 -0.02 -24.23 -5.80
CA ASP A 198 1.19 -24.90 -5.33
C ASP A 198 2.22 -23.93 -4.72
N HIS A 199 2.15 -22.64 -5.06
CA HIS A 199 3.14 -21.64 -4.63
C HIS A 199 2.50 -20.45 -3.90
N MET A 200 1.73 -19.63 -4.61
CA MET A 200 1.22 -18.36 -4.06
C MET A 200 0.25 -18.56 -2.89
N GLY A 201 -0.75 -19.43 -3.07
CA GLY A 201 -1.76 -19.69 -2.05
C GLY A 201 -1.18 -20.24 -0.74
N PRO A 202 -0.35 -21.30 -0.78
CA PRO A 202 0.33 -21.82 0.41
C PRO A 202 1.20 -20.78 1.12
N LEU A 203 1.95 -19.96 0.38
CA LEU A 203 2.78 -18.89 0.94
C LEU A 203 1.93 -17.84 1.67
N ALA A 204 0.90 -17.33 1.00
CA ALA A 204 0.01 -16.31 1.57
C ALA A 204 -0.73 -16.82 2.81
N ARG A 205 -1.23 -18.07 2.77
CA ARG A 205 -1.89 -18.71 3.91
C ARG A 205 -0.95 -18.84 5.10
N ASN A 206 0.22 -19.47 4.89
CA ASN A 206 1.18 -19.73 5.95
C ASN A 206 1.66 -18.42 6.61
N PHE A 207 1.96 -17.41 5.80
CA PHE A 207 2.35 -16.11 6.32
C PHE A 207 1.24 -15.45 7.16
N THR A 208 0.01 -15.45 6.65
CA THR A 208 -1.14 -14.86 7.36
C THR A 208 -1.42 -15.58 8.68
N GLU A 209 -1.40 -16.92 8.68
CA GLU A 209 -1.60 -17.73 9.89
C GLU A 209 -0.51 -17.46 10.94
N GLN A 210 0.76 -17.37 10.52
CA GLN A 210 1.87 -17.03 11.41
C GLN A 210 1.71 -15.64 12.03
N MET A 211 1.39 -14.62 11.23
CA MET A 211 1.23 -13.25 11.74
C MET A 211 -0.01 -13.11 12.64
N CYS A 212 -1.11 -13.81 12.33
CA CYS A 212 -2.29 -13.87 13.20
C CYS A 212 -1.97 -14.53 14.54
N LYS A 213 -1.28 -15.68 14.53
CA LYS A 213 -0.85 -16.35 15.76
C LYS A 213 0.09 -15.45 16.58
N CYS A 214 1.02 -14.76 15.92
CA CYS A 214 1.93 -13.83 16.58
C CYS A 214 1.16 -12.68 17.24
N SER A 215 0.24 -12.05 16.51
CA SER A 215 -0.63 -10.98 17.02
C SER A 215 -1.42 -11.42 18.25
N GLN A 216 -2.04 -12.60 18.21
CA GLN A 216 -2.81 -13.13 19.34
C GLN A 216 -1.93 -13.47 20.54
N THR A 217 -0.75 -14.06 20.30
CA THR A 217 0.14 -14.57 21.36
C THR A 217 0.91 -13.45 22.05
N TYR A 218 1.48 -12.52 21.28
CA TYR A 218 2.42 -11.53 21.79
C TYR A 218 1.83 -10.12 21.86
N CYS A 219 0.79 -9.84 21.07
CA CYS A 219 0.19 -8.51 20.97
C CYS A 219 -1.28 -8.46 21.43
N HIS A 220 -1.75 -9.49 22.16
CA HIS A 220 -3.13 -9.63 22.66
C HIS A 220 -4.23 -9.52 21.58
N GLY A 221 -3.89 -9.74 20.30
CA GLY A 221 -4.79 -9.48 19.17
C GLY A 221 -5.05 -7.98 18.91
N HIS A 222 -4.38 -7.09 19.63
CA HIS A 222 -4.55 -5.64 19.60
C HIS A 222 -3.40 -4.91 18.91
N GLY A 223 -2.52 -5.65 18.25
CA GLY A 223 -1.42 -5.11 17.49
C GLY A 223 -0.86 -6.14 16.54
N ARG A 224 0.06 -5.70 15.69
CA ARG A 224 0.82 -6.57 14.78
C ARG A 224 2.24 -6.73 15.29
N CYS A 225 2.85 -7.88 15.00
CA CYS A 225 4.24 -8.12 15.37
C CYS A 225 5.20 -7.36 14.46
N MET A 226 6.29 -6.86 15.02
CA MET A 226 7.33 -6.19 14.26
C MET A 226 8.27 -7.21 13.62
N PRO A 227 8.80 -6.97 12.40
CA PRO A 227 9.70 -7.90 11.73
C PRO A 227 11.01 -8.15 12.49
N SER A 228 11.54 -7.10 13.12
CA SER A 228 12.81 -7.13 13.84
C SER A 228 12.76 -7.92 15.16
N SER A 229 11.56 -8.21 15.67
CA SER A 229 11.33 -9.07 16.82
C SER A 229 9.86 -9.48 16.90
N SER A 230 9.60 -10.78 16.88
CA SER A 230 8.25 -11.34 17.03
C SER A 230 7.61 -11.04 18.40
N THR A 231 8.39 -10.56 19.37
CA THR A 231 7.90 -10.15 20.70
C THR A 231 7.57 -8.65 20.79
N ASN A 232 7.98 -7.84 19.81
CA ASN A 232 7.66 -6.42 19.78
C ASN A 232 6.39 -6.16 18.96
N CYS A 233 5.53 -5.30 19.47
CA CYS A 233 4.23 -5.02 18.87
C CYS A 233 4.09 -3.57 18.38
N GLN A 234 3.50 -3.39 17.20
CA GLN A 234 2.89 -2.13 16.79
C GLN A 234 1.40 -2.21 17.07
N CYS A 235 0.94 -1.47 18.08
CA CYS A 235 -0.45 -1.50 18.51
C CYS A 235 -1.40 -0.84 17.52
N TYR A 236 -2.60 -1.40 17.41
CA TYR A 236 -3.69 -0.80 16.67
C TYR A 236 -4.24 0.44 17.39
N PRO A 237 -4.91 1.36 16.66
CA PRO A 237 -5.57 2.50 17.26
C PRO A 237 -6.48 2.07 18.43
N GLY A 238 -6.37 2.80 19.54
CA GLY A 238 -7.07 2.46 20.78
C GLY A 238 -6.32 1.55 21.75
N TYR A 239 -5.09 1.14 21.44
CA TYR A 239 -4.28 0.28 22.31
C TYR A 239 -2.84 0.80 22.50
N SER A 240 -2.27 0.48 23.65
CA SER A 240 -0.92 0.85 24.07
C SER A 240 -0.27 -0.21 24.96
N GLY A 241 0.99 0.00 25.31
CA GLY A 241 1.81 -0.95 26.04
C GLY A 241 2.75 -1.75 25.13
N PRO A 242 3.75 -2.43 25.69
CA PRO A 242 4.73 -3.20 24.93
C PRO A 242 4.10 -4.38 24.17
N SER A 243 3.00 -4.93 24.66
CA SER A 243 2.25 -6.04 24.05
C SER A 243 0.81 -5.66 23.70
N CYS A 244 0.52 -4.36 23.62
CA CYS A 244 -0.81 -3.82 23.28
C CYS A 244 -1.93 -4.27 24.24
N GLU A 245 -1.56 -4.51 25.48
CA GLU A 245 -2.42 -5.06 26.52
C GLU A 245 -3.36 -4.00 27.14
N LYS A 246 -3.05 -2.71 26.99
CA LYS A 246 -3.82 -1.61 27.59
C LYS A 246 -4.68 -0.91 26.55
N ALA A 247 -5.98 -0.79 26.85
CA ALA A 247 -6.85 0.12 26.12
C ALA A 247 -6.40 1.58 26.35
N ASP A 248 -6.28 2.34 25.26
CA ASP A 248 -5.88 3.75 25.26
C ASP A 248 -6.80 4.55 24.31
N PRO A 249 -7.93 5.06 24.82
CA PRO A 249 -8.89 5.82 24.01
C PRO A 249 -8.31 7.07 23.36
N LYS A 250 -7.20 7.63 23.89
CA LYS A 250 -6.55 8.80 23.28
C LYS A 250 -5.95 8.46 21.91
N ARG A 251 -5.61 7.18 21.68
CA ARG A 251 -5.14 6.68 20.38
C ARG A 251 -6.24 6.34 19.38
N LEU A 252 -7.52 6.45 19.76
CA LEU A 252 -8.63 6.31 18.80
C LEU A 252 -8.79 7.55 17.92
N HIS A 253 -8.42 8.72 18.45
CA HIS A 253 -8.74 10.04 17.88
C HIS A 253 -7.57 10.76 17.20
N VAL A 254 -6.41 10.10 17.06
CA VAL A 254 -5.26 10.71 16.36
C VAL A 254 -5.56 10.92 14.85
N ASN A 255 -6.60 10.28 14.31
CA ASN A 255 -6.87 10.22 12.86
C ASN A 255 -8.17 10.94 12.42
N SER A 256 -8.67 11.89 13.20
CA SER A 256 -9.85 12.70 12.83
C SER A 256 -9.64 14.17 13.17
N ASN A 257 -8.80 14.84 12.39
CA ASN A 257 -8.86 16.27 12.13
C ASN A 257 -8.79 16.46 10.61
#